data_AF-A0A2S1LB59-F1
#
_entry.id   AF-A0A2S1LB59-F1
#
_cell.length_a   1.000
_cell.length_b   1.000
_cell.length_c   1.000
_cell.angle_alpha   90.00
_cell.angle_beta   90.00
_cell.angle_gamma   90.00
#
_symmetry.space_group_name_H-M   'P 1'
#
loop_
_entity.id
_entity.type
_entity.pdbx_description
1 polymer ?
#
loop_
_entity_poly.entity_id
_entity_poly.type
_entity_poly.pdbx_seq_one_letter_code
_entity_poly.pdbx_strand_id
1 'polypeptide(L)'
;MYDNIKITEESHLKRLPNLTGLRFVLAVLVVIFHIPQFFQNRGLPFYNDFAVFHKGSEAVFMFFSLSGFLIIRQLYVEKRANNTIKIKAFFYRRILRIFPLYYLVLIFGFLYYRFILPSFGYPTVADYDLFLGVLLSGTFFANIFCTYSPGGIIEMLWSIAIEEQFYFFIAPIFFFLPLKRIKVFLAVFTLLYFALYFSKVVPLLRNYSMFFFYFSFSGLCGIIMLSSTVQNLVLKFKYPLLFTFLIYFFTSIFRSNLLDIPYHMLSMVLFGLVISVLSQKKNILLDNVVLNYLGKISYGIYMYHAIVMQFVGFLFLKFLNKIYLSYSIYIVLENTLIILITVLLAHFSFKYYETYFLKLKKKF
;
A
#
# COMPACT_ATOMS: atom_id res chain seq x y z
N MET A 1 -16.96 10.50 37.22
CA MET A 1 -15.76 9.82 36.66
C MET A 1 -16.07 8.94 35.45
N TYR A 2 -17.30 8.42 35.31
CA TYR A 2 -17.74 7.66 34.11
C TYR A 2 -17.97 8.53 32.85
N ASP A 3 -18.35 9.81 32.99
CA ASP A 3 -18.64 10.67 31.83
C ASP A 3 -17.39 11.23 31.12
N ASN A 4 -16.26 11.39 31.82
CA ASN A 4 -14.99 11.81 31.21
C ASN A 4 -14.34 10.71 30.34
N ILE A 5 -14.78 9.46 30.49
CA ILE A 5 -14.30 8.32 29.68
C ILE A 5 -15.06 8.25 28.35
N LYS A 6 -16.36 8.56 28.33
CA LYS A 6 -17.14 8.60 27.07
C LYS A 6 -16.72 9.73 26.12
N ILE A 7 -16.41 10.92 26.65
CA ILE A 7 -15.97 12.08 25.84
C ILE A 7 -14.59 11.83 25.20
N THR A 8 -13.73 11.03 25.86
CA THR A 8 -12.45 10.62 25.27
C THR A 8 -12.62 9.51 24.22
N GLU A 9 -13.58 8.60 24.39
CA GLU A 9 -13.87 7.52 23.43
C GLU A 9 -14.44 8.02 22.08
N GLU A 10 -15.34 9.00 22.05
CA GLU A 10 -15.81 9.62 20.79
C GLU A 10 -14.67 10.35 20.05
N SER A 11 -13.68 10.87 20.78
CA SER A 11 -12.52 11.54 20.18
C SER A 11 -11.59 10.56 19.44
N HIS A 12 -11.61 9.27 19.78
CA HIS A 12 -10.66 8.28 19.26
C HIS A 12 -11.05 7.66 17.90
N LEU A 13 -12.30 7.88 17.47
CA LEU A 13 -12.81 7.56 16.13
C LEU A 13 -12.70 8.75 15.14
N LYS A 14 -12.21 9.91 15.59
CA LYS A 14 -11.92 11.04 14.70
C LYS A 14 -10.90 10.63 13.64
N ARG A 15 -11.12 11.14 12.43
CA ARG A 15 -10.18 11.03 11.30
C ARG A 15 -8.78 11.42 11.77
N LEU A 16 -7.82 10.50 11.63
CA LEU A 16 -6.42 10.79 11.92
C LEU A 16 -5.86 11.73 10.84
N PRO A 17 -5.29 12.89 11.22
CA PRO A 17 -4.78 13.88 10.27
C PRO A 17 -3.62 13.33 9.45
N ASN A 18 -3.33 13.96 8.31
CA ASN A 18 -2.20 13.71 7.40
C ASN A 18 -2.16 12.33 6.71
N LEU A 19 -2.72 11.28 7.32
CA LEU A 19 -2.63 9.90 6.82
C LEU A 19 -3.36 9.70 5.49
N THR A 20 -4.35 10.54 5.18
CA THR A 20 -5.01 10.52 3.86
C THR A 20 -4.09 11.07 2.78
N GLY A 21 -3.50 12.26 2.98
CA GLY A 21 -2.55 12.83 2.02
C GLY A 21 -1.29 12.00 1.86
N LEU A 22 -0.79 11.38 2.94
CA LEU A 22 0.33 10.44 2.87
C LEU A 22 0.06 9.29 1.89
N ARG A 23 -1.17 8.74 1.85
CA ARG A 23 -1.51 7.67 0.88
C ARG A 23 -1.36 8.11 -0.56
N PHE A 24 -1.66 9.37 -0.87
CA PHE A 24 -1.44 9.90 -2.22
C PHE A 24 0.05 9.97 -2.54
N VAL A 25 0.87 10.52 -1.63
CA VAL A 25 2.32 10.59 -1.81
C VAL A 25 2.90 9.21 -2.07
N LEU A 26 2.52 8.21 -1.26
CA LEU A 26 2.98 6.83 -1.43
C LEU A 26 2.51 6.21 -2.75
N ALA A 27 1.27 6.48 -3.18
CA ALA A 27 0.77 5.99 -4.46
C ALA A 27 1.57 6.59 -5.63
N VAL A 28 1.89 7.89 -5.59
CA VAL A 28 2.73 8.53 -6.61
C VAL A 28 4.15 7.97 -6.61
N LEU A 29 4.74 7.72 -5.44
CA LEU A 29 6.06 7.08 -5.34
C LEU A 29 6.10 5.70 -6.03
N VAL A 30 5.02 4.91 -5.91
CA VAL A 30 4.88 3.65 -6.66
C VAL A 30 4.79 3.90 -8.17
N VAL A 31 3.99 4.88 -8.59
CA VAL A 31 3.84 5.21 -10.03
C VAL A 31 5.17 5.63 -10.64
N ILE A 32 5.89 6.58 -10.04
CA ILE A 32 7.18 7.07 -10.56
C ILE A 32 8.30 6.03 -10.46
N PHE A 33 8.15 5.01 -9.62
CA PHE A 33 9.05 3.86 -9.60
C PHE A 33 8.86 2.96 -10.83
N HIS A 34 7.60 2.71 -11.22
CA HIS A 34 7.32 1.81 -12.33
C HIS A 34 7.43 2.44 -13.72
N ILE A 35 7.22 3.76 -13.86
CA ILE A 35 7.34 4.43 -15.17
C ILE A 35 8.72 4.17 -15.80
N PRO A 36 9.86 4.55 -15.19
CA PRO A 36 11.16 4.37 -15.84
C PRO A 36 11.49 2.89 -16.09
N GLN A 37 11.15 2.00 -15.16
CA GLN A 37 11.30 0.55 -15.34
C GLN A 37 10.52 0.05 -16.57
N PHE A 38 9.28 0.51 -16.72
CA PHE A 38 8.39 0.11 -17.81
C PHE A 38 8.91 0.55 -19.18
N PHE A 39 9.41 1.80 -19.29
CA PHE A 39 9.94 2.36 -20.54
C PHE A 39 11.32 1.79 -20.87
N GLN A 40 12.20 1.62 -19.87
CA GLN A 40 13.50 0.97 -20.02
C GLN A 40 13.35 -0.44 -20.61
N ASN A 41 12.41 -1.24 -20.07
CA ASN A 41 12.14 -2.60 -20.55
C ASN A 41 11.62 -2.67 -22.00
N ARG A 42 11.32 -1.53 -22.62
CA ARG A 42 10.85 -1.41 -24.00
C ARG A 42 11.83 -0.67 -24.91
N GLY A 43 13.04 -0.38 -24.43
CA GLY A 43 14.05 0.37 -25.17
C GLY A 43 13.66 1.83 -25.46
N LEU A 44 12.76 2.39 -24.65
CA LEU A 44 12.33 3.78 -24.76
C LEU A 44 13.11 4.68 -23.79
N PRO A 45 13.19 6.01 -24.05
CA PRO A 45 13.77 6.97 -23.11
C PRO A 45 13.23 6.82 -21.69
N PHE A 46 14.12 6.89 -20.71
CA PHE A 46 13.81 6.71 -19.29
C PHE A 46 14.75 7.53 -18.40
N TYR A 47 14.43 7.63 -17.12
CA TYR A 47 15.23 8.31 -16.11
C TYR A 47 15.48 7.38 -14.93
N ASN A 48 16.66 7.42 -14.31
CA ASN A 48 16.89 6.55 -13.15
C ASN A 48 17.94 7.08 -12.16
N ASP A 49 18.30 8.35 -12.27
CA ASP A 49 19.49 8.92 -11.61
C ASP A 49 19.26 9.25 -10.13
N PHE A 50 18.01 9.47 -9.73
CA PHE A 50 17.66 9.83 -8.35
C PHE A 50 17.13 8.65 -7.55
N ALA A 51 17.58 8.55 -6.29
CA ALA A 51 17.21 7.45 -5.40
C ALA A 51 15.69 7.28 -5.22
N VAL A 52 14.92 8.38 -5.26
CA VAL A 52 13.45 8.36 -5.10
C VAL A 52 12.74 7.49 -6.15
N PHE A 53 13.30 7.38 -7.35
CA PHE A 53 12.76 6.55 -8.43
C PHE A 53 12.95 5.05 -8.20
N HIS A 54 13.72 4.67 -7.17
CA HIS A 54 13.95 3.29 -6.76
C HIS A 54 13.17 2.91 -5.50
N LYS A 55 12.27 3.77 -5.01
CA LYS A 55 11.57 3.62 -3.70
C LYS A 55 10.15 3.07 -3.76
N GLY A 56 9.76 2.43 -4.86
CA GLY A 56 8.41 1.87 -4.99
C GLY A 56 8.11 0.77 -3.97
N SER A 57 9.07 -0.14 -3.73
CA SER A 57 8.91 -1.21 -2.74
C SER A 57 8.76 -0.66 -1.33
N GLU A 58 9.56 0.33 -0.96
CA GLU A 58 9.53 1.01 0.33
C GLU A 58 8.23 1.80 0.53
N ALA A 59 7.68 2.39 -0.54
CA ALA A 59 6.36 3.01 -0.49
C ALA A 59 5.25 1.97 -0.19
N VAL A 60 5.36 0.75 -0.74
CA VAL A 60 4.47 -0.37 -0.42
C VAL A 60 4.64 -0.84 1.03
N PHE A 61 5.87 -0.94 1.53
CA PHE A 61 6.13 -1.26 2.95
C PHE A 61 5.54 -0.21 3.91
N MET A 62 5.55 1.05 3.49
CA MET A 62 4.87 2.12 4.22
C MET A 62 3.33 1.99 4.14
N PHE A 63 2.77 1.54 3.01
CA PHE A 63 1.34 1.19 2.93
C PHE A 63 0.98 0.03 3.88
N PHE A 64 1.81 -1.02 3.97
CA PHE A 64 1.65 -2.10 4.94
C PHE A 64 1.68 -1.60 6.38
N SER A 65 2.63 -0.71 6.69
CA SER A 65 2.73 -0.07 7.99
C SER A 65 1.51 0.80 8.29
N LEU A 66 1.00 1.55 7.31
CA LEU A 66 -0.20 2.39 7.45
C LEU A 66 -1.45 1.53 7.69
N SER A 67 -1.57 0.44 6.93
CA SER A 67 -2.65 -0.53 7.04
C SER A 67 -2.69 -1.15 8.44
N GLY A 68 -1.54 -1.68 8.90
CA GLY A 68 -1.36 -2.21 10.25
C GLY A 68 -1.72 -1.21 11.34
N PHE A 69 -1.17 0.02 11.26
CA PHE A 69 -1.44 1.10 12.21
C PHE A 69 -2.94 1.36 12.35
N LEU A 70 -3.63 1.55 11.22
CA LEU A 70 -5.04 1.91 11.20
C LEU A 70 -5.92 0.76 11.69
N ILE A 71 -5.69 -0.45 11.17
CA ILE A 71 -6.60 -1.56 11.39
C ILE A 71 -6.48 -2.13 12.81
N ILE A 72 -5.25 -2.32 13.29
CA ILE A 72 -5.01 -2.82 14.64
C ILE A 72 -5.48 -1.80 15.68
N ARG A 73 -5.20 -0.50 15.47
CA ARG A 73 -5.72 0.54 16.36
C ARG A 73 -7.25 0.55 16.39
N GLN A 74 -7.91 0.44 15.23
CA GLN A 74 -9.37 0.39 15.14
C GLN A 74 -9.93 -0.82 15.91
N LEU A 75 -9.41 -2.02 15.67
CA LEU A 75 -9.83 -3.25 16.35
C LEU A 75 -9.58 -3.18 17.87
N TYR A 76 -8.44 -2.63 18.29
CA TYR A 76 -8.12 -2.47 19.70
C TYR A 76 -9.05 -1.50 20.42
N VAL A 77 -9.34 -0.35 19.81
CA VAL A 77 -10.27 0.66 20.37
C VAL A 77 -11.68 0.09 20.46
N GLU A 78 -12.16 -0.60 19.41
CA GLU A 78 -13.47 -1.25 19.42
C GLU A 78 -13.56 -2.32 20.52
N LYS A 79 -12.55 -3.17 20.65
CA LYS A 79 -12.51 -4.20 21.71
C LYS A 79 -12.39 -3.62 23.11
N ARG A 80 -11.66 -2.51 23.27
CA ARG A 80 -11.55 -1.82 24.56
C ARG A 80 -12.91 -1.25 25.00
N ALA A 81 -13.68 -0.69 24.07
CA ALA A 81 -14.99 -0.12 24.37
C ALA A 81 -16.08 -1.19 24.60
N ASN A 82 -16.06 -2.29 23.81
CA ASN A 82 -17.16 -3.26 23.78
C ASN A 82 -16.83 -4.65 24.34
N ASN A 83 -15.60 -4.87 24.83
CA ASN A 83 -15.03 -6.19 25.18
C ASN A 83 -14.98 -7.22 24.02
N THR A 84 -15.45 -6.86 22.83
CA THR A 84 -15.46 -7.70 21.62
C THR A 84 -15.32 -6.84 20.36
N ILE A 85 -15.18 -7.48 19.20
CA ILE A 85 -15.18 -6.81 17.89
C ILE A 85 -16.33 -7.33 17.02
N LYS A 86 -16.90 -6.46 16.18
CA LYS A 86 -17.89 -6.82 15.17
C LYS A 86 -17.19 -7.36 13.92
N ILE A 87 -16.68 -8.59 14.02
CA ILE A 87 -15.85 -9.21 12.96
C ILE A 87 -16.56 -9.28 11.59
N LYS A 88 -17.87 -9.57 11.56
CA LYS A 88 -18.65 -9.56 10.31
C LYS A 88 -18.65 -8.17 9.66
N ALA A 89 -19.00 -7.14 10.44
CA ALA A 89 -19.04 -5.76 9.96
C ALA A 89 -17.64 -5.27 9.51
N PHE A 90 -16.59 -5.73 10.19
CA PHE A 90 -15.21 -5.50 9.79
C PHE A 90 -14.93 -6.01 8.37
N PHE A 91 -15.21 -7.29 8.09
CA PHE A 91 -14.96 -7.87 6.76
C PHE A 91 -15.86 -7.25 5.68
N TYR A 92 -17.15 -7.01 5.95
CA TYR A 92 -18.03 -6.34 4.98
C TYR A 92 -17.51 -4.97 4.55
N ARG A 93 -17.02 -4.16 5.50
CA ARG A 93 -16.44 -2.84 5.18
C ARG A 93 -15.17 -2.92 4.34
N ARG A 94 -14.40 -4.02 4.43
CA ARG A 94 -13.18 -4.27 3.64
C ARG A 94 -13.52 -4.81 2.26
N ILE A 95 -14.40 -5.81 2.18
CA ILE A 95 -14.95 -6.33 0.93
C ILE A 95 -15.49 -5.18 0.08
N LEU A 96 -16.41 -4.37 0.61
CA LEU A 96 -16.97 -3.22 -0.10
C LEU A 96 -15.97 -2.10 -0.43
N ARG A 97 -14.75 -2.14 0.13
CA ARG A 97 -13.69 -1.17 -0.16
C ARG A 97 -12.76 -1.65 -1.26
N ILE A 98 -12.35 -2.92 -1.19
CA ILE A 98 -11.19 -3.45 -1.91
C ILE A 98 -11.66 -4.30 -3.09
N PHE A 99 -12.58 -5.23 -2.84
CA PHE A 99 -12.93 -6.27 -3.80
C PHE A 99 -13.47 -5.72 -5.13
N PRO A 100 -14.37 -4.71 -5.16
CA PRO A 100 -14.93 -4.24 -6.43
C PRO A 100 -13.87 -3.79 -7.43
N LEU A 101 -12.92 -2.95 -7.00
CA LEU A 101 -11.87 -2.46 -7.89
C LEU A 101 -10.78 -3.51 -8.11
N TYR A 102 -10.45 -4.30 -7.08
CA TYR A 102 -9.51 -5.42 -7.21
C TYR A 102 -9.91 -6.37 -8.33
N TYR A 103 -11.15 -6.88 -8.29
CA TYR A 103 -11.63 -7.82 -9.30
C TYR A 103 -11.83 -7.16 -10.67
N LEU A 104 -12.20 -5.87 -10.72
CA LEU A 104 -12.29 -5.15 -11.99
C LEU A 104 -10.92 -5.10 -12.70
N VAL A 105 -9.86 -4.75 -11.97
CA VAL A 105 -8.49 -4.72 -12.51
C VAL A 105 -7.96 -6.12 -12.81
N LEU A 106 -8.27 -7.11 -11.97
CA LEU A 106 -7.87 -8.50 -12.19
C LEU A 106 -8.48 -9.07 -13.48
N ILE A 107 -9.79 -8.91 -13.66
CA ILE A 107 -10.50 -9.35 -14.86
C ILE A 107 -9.94 -8.63 -16.09
N PHE A 108 -9.76 -7.30 -16.00
CA PHE A 108 -9.14 -6.55 -17.09
C PHE A 108 -7.72 -7.06 -17.40
N GLY A 109 -6.90 -7.35 -16.39
CA GLY A 109 -5.54 -7.87 -16.55
C GLY A 109 -5.50 -9.18 -17.34
N PHE A 110 -6.36 -10.15 -16.96
CA PHE A 110 -6.44 -11.42 -17.70
C PHE A 110 -6.93 -11.22 -19.13
N LEU A 111 -7.98 -10.43 -19.33
CA LEU A 111 -8.49 -10.13 -20.69
C LEU A 111 -7.43 -9.40 -21.53
N TYR A 112 -6.69 -8.48 -20.91
CA TYR A 112 -5.67 -7.69 -21.56
C TYR A 112 -4.54 -8.59 -22.06
N TYR A 113 -3.95 -9.41 -21.19
CA TYR A 113 -2.81 -10.24 -21.58
C TYR A 113 -3.18 -11.41 -22.50
N ARG A 114 -4.40 -11.94 -22.39
CA ARG A 114 -4.83 -13.08 -23.21
C ARG A 114 -5.34 -12.68 -24.59
N PHE A 115 -6.03 -11.54 -24.70
CA PHE A 115 -6.75 -11.18 -25.93
C PHE A 115 -6.30 -9.83 -26.51
N ILE A 116 -6.18 -8.79 -25.69
CA ILE A 116 -5.93 -7.42 -26.17
C ILE A 116 -4.47 -7.27 -26.63
N LEU A 117 -3.49 -7.62 -25.79
CA LEU A 117 -2.07 -7.47 -26.10
C LEU A 117 -1.65 -8.28 -27.35
N PRO A 118 -2.08 -9.56 -27.51
CA PRO A 118 -1.80 -10.33 -28.73
C PRO A 118 -2.44 -9.75 -30.00
N SER A 119 -3.64 -9.16 -29.90
CA SER A 119 -4.29 -8.51 -31.04
C SER A 119 -3.49 -7.31 -31.59
N PHE A 120 -2.58 -6.76 -30.79
CA PHE A 120 -1.64 -5.72 -31.20
C PHE A 120 -0.30 -6.25 -31.73
N GLY A 121 -0.14 -7.56 -31.88
CA GLY A 121 1.06 -8.20 -32.41
C GLY A 121 2.18 -8.43 -31.39
N TYR A 122 1.91 -8.25 -30.10
CA TYR A 122 2.85 -8.58 -29.02
C TYR A 122 2.57 -9.99 -28.49
N PRO A 123 3.59 -10.85 -28.35
CA PRO A 123 3.38 -12.21 -27.88
C PRO A 123 2.75 -12.22 -26.48
N THR A 124 1.91 -13.22 -26.21
CA THR A 124 1.41 -13.48 -24.85
C THR A 124 2.61 -13.72 -23.94
N VAL A 125 2.82 -12.81 -22.98
CA VAL A 125 3.87 -12.93 -21.95
C VAL A 125 3.55 -14.06 -20.95
N ALA A 126 2.32 -14.55 -20.94
CA ALA A 126 1.73 -15.42 -19.94
C ALA A 126 1.79 -16.91 -20.34
N ASP A 127 2.91 -17.58 -20.10
CA ASP A 127 3.02 -19.05 -20.16
C ASP A 127 2.68 -19.69 -18.79
N TYR A 128 1.53 -19.32 -18.25
CA TYR A 128 1.00 -19.87 -17.01
C TYR A 128 -0.36 -20.51 -17.23
N ASP A 129 -0.70 -21.49 -16.39
CA ASP A 129 -2.02 -22.08 -16.36
C ASP A 129 -3.06 -21.04 -15.91
N LEU A 130 -4.08 -20.81 -16.76
CA LEU A 130 -5.10 -19.78 -16.50
C LEU A 130 -5.92 -20.09 -15.25
N PHE A 131 -6.25 -21.37 -15.05
CA PHE A 131 -7.02 -21.78 -13.89
C PHE A 131 -6.25 -21.49 -12.59
N LEU A 132 -4.97 -21.85 -12.55
CA LEU A 132 -4.07 -21.53 -11.44
C LEU A 132 -3.97 -20.02 -11.21
N GLY A 133 -3.82 -19.23 -12.27
CA GLY A 133 -3.76 -17.77 -12.17
C GLY A 133 -5.02 -17.15 -11.58
N VAL A 134 -6.19 -17.59 -12.07
CA VAL A 134 -7.51 -17.16 -11.57
C VAL A 134 -7.71 -17.60 -10.12
N LEU A 135 -7.32 -18.84 -9.78
CA LEU A 135 -7.42 -19.36 -8.42
C LEU A 135 -6.56 -18.53 -7.46
N LEU A 136 -5.26 -18.41 -7.74
CA LEU A 136 -4.33 -17.70 -6.85
C LEU A 136 -4.71 -16.23 -6.72
N SER A 137 -4.95 -15.52 -7.82
CA SER A 137 -5.28 -14.10 -7.76
C SER A 137 -6.68 -13.85 -7.20
N GLY A 138 -7.65 -14.70 -7.56
CA GLY A 138 -9.02 -14.59 -7.08
C GLY A 138 -9.20 -14.89 -5.59
N THR A 139 -8.26 -15.63 -4.98
CA THR A 139 -8.28 -15.98 -3.55
C THR A 139 -7.22 -15.24 -2.72
N PHE A 140 -6.76 -14.08 -3.22
CA PHE A 140 -5.76 -13.24 -2.55
C PHE A 140 -4.42 -13.94 -2.28
N PHE A 141 -3.95 -14.76 -3.23
CA PHE A 141 -2.59 -15.31 -3.30
C PHE A 141 -1.84 -14.80 -4.54
N ALA A 142 -2.15 -13.59 -5.01
CA ALA A 142 -1.46 -12.94 -6.12
C ALA A 142 0.06 -12.78 -5.86
N ASN A 143 0.47 -12.69 -4.59
CA ASN A 143 1.89 -12.69 -4.19
C ASN A 143 2.63 -13.99 -4.51
N ILE A 144 1.93 -15.14 -4.52
CA ILE A 144 2.47 -16.40 -5.03
C ILE A 144 2.47 -16.36 -6.56
N PHE A 145 1.39 -15.88 -7.16
CA PHE A 145 1.24 -15.83 -8.61
C PHE A 145 2.29 -14.95 -9.30
N CYS A 146 2.81 -13.92 -8.64
CA CYS A 146 3.91 -13.10 -9.18
C CYS A 146 5.16 -13.90 -9.57
N THR A 147 5.38 -15.07 -8.96
CA THR A 147 6.50 -15.96 -9.34
C THR A 147 6.35 -16.57 -10.75
N TYR A 148 5.17 -16.45 -11.36
CA TYR A 148 4.86 -16.87 -12.74
C TYR A 148 4.86 -15.70 -13.73
N SER A 149 5.36 -14.52 -13.32
CA SER A 149 5.44 -13.32 -14.15
C SER A 149 4.13 -12.97 -14.87
N PRO A 150 3.02 -12.72 -14.14
CA PRO A 150 1.68 -12.64 -14.71
C PRO A 150 1.41 -11.39 -15.55
N GLY A 151 2.41 -10.52 -15.68
CA GLY A 151 2.36 -9.21 -16.31
C GLY A 151 1.98 -8.11 -15.32
N GLY A 152 2.57 -6.91 -15.49
CA GLY A 152 2.48 -5.77 -14.57
C GLY A 152 1.09 -5.46 -14.00
N ILE A 153 0.03 -5.40 -14.82
CA ILE A 153 -1.36 -5.18 -14.36
C ILE A 153 -1.78 -6.15 -13.23
N ILE A 154 -1.51 -7.46 -13.40
CA ILE A 154 -1.87 -8.48 -12.41
C ILE A 154 -0.83 -8.52 -11.29
N GLU A 155 0.44 -8.34 -11.64
CA GLU A 155 1.55 -8.39 -10.69
C GLU A 155 1.33 -7.40 -9.53
N MET A 156 0.91 -6.16 -9.78
CA MET A 156 0.68 -5.16 -8.73
C MET A 156 -0.35 -5.57 -7.66
N LEU A 157 -1.16 -6.59 -7.92
CA LEU A 157 -2.15 -7.10 -6.98
C LEU A 157 -1.54 -7.86 -5.78
N TRP A 158 -0.24 -8.19 -5.85
CA TRP A 158 0.46 -8.93 -4.80
C TRP A 158 0.38 -8.25 -3.43
N SER A 159 0.52 -6.93 -3.40
CA SER A 159 0.55 -6.18 -2.13
C SER A 159 -0.81 -6.19 -1.44
N ILE A 160 -1.89 -6.10 -2.23
CA ILE A 160 -3.27 -6.17 -1.75
C ILE A 160 -3.59 -7.57 -1.24
N ALA A 161 -3.07 -8.62 -1.90
CA ALA A 161 -3.16 -9.99 -1.42
C ALA A 161 -2.54 -10.15 -0.03
N ILE A 162 -1.32 -9.65 0.18
CA ILE A 162 -0.66 -9.65 1.50
C ILE A 162 -1.49 -8.89 2.55
N GLU A 163 -2.05 -7.74 2.18
CA GLU A 163 -2.88 -6.94 3.08
C GLU A 163 -4.16 -7.69 3.51
N GLU A 164 -4.88 -8.33 2.59
CA GLU A 164 -6.08 -9.12 2.91
C GLU A 164 -5.73 -10.38 3.72
N GLN A 165 -4.65 -11.09 3.38
CA GLN A 165 -4.16 -12.23 4.18
C GLN A 165 -3.87 -11.80 5.63
N PHE A 166 -3.23 -10.63 5.83
CA PHE A 166 -2.99 -10.09 7.16
C PHE A 166 -4.30 -9.79 7.90
N TYR A 167 -5.31 -9.25 7.21
CA TYR A 167 -6.62 -8.98 7.79
C TYR A 167 -7.35 -10.25 8.24
N PHE A 168 -7.32 -11.28 7.41
CA PHE A 168 -7.87 -12.60 7.73
C PHE A 168 -7.16 -13.25 8.91
N PHE A 169 -5.86 -13.02 9.06
CA PHE A 169 -5.09 -13.50 10.21
C PHE A 169 -5.39 -12.71 11.49
N ILE A 170 -5.31 -11.37 11.45
CA ILE A 170 -5.30 -10.55 12.65
C ILE A 170 -6.68 -10.36 13.28
N ALA A 171 -7.76 -10.28 12.49
CA ALA A 171 -9.09 -9.98 13.02
C ALA A 171 -9.64 -11.13 13.90
N PRO A 172 -9.59 -12.41 13.50
CA PRO A 172 -9.97 -13.52 14.39
C PRO A 172 -9.12 -13.59 15.65
N ILE A 173 -7.81 -13.33 15.56
CA ILE A 173 -6.94 -13.26 16.75
C ILE A 173 -7.43 -12.18 17.69
N PHE A 174 -7.74 -10.98 17.19
CA PHE A 174 -8.31 -9.91 18.01
C PHE A 174 -9.68 -10.26 18.58
N PHE A 175 -10.48 -11.09 17.92
CA PHE A 175 -11.76 -11.55 18.45
C PHE A 175 -11.56 -12.45 19.69
N PHE A 176 -10.68 -13.46 19.60
CA PHE A 176 -10.47 -14.44 20.68
C PHE A 176 -9.49 -13.99 21.77
N LEU A 177 -8.46 -13.22 21.42
CA LEU A 177 -7.38 -12.87 22.35
C LEU A 177 -7.83 -11.84 23.39
N PRO A 178 -7.61 -12.03 24.70
CA PRO A 178 -7.96 -11.04 25.72
C PRO A 178 -7.23 -9.70 25.49
N LEU A 179 -7.92 -8.57 25.73
CA LEU A 179 -7.39 -7.22 25.49
C LEU A 179 -6.00 -7.00 26.11
N LYS A 180 -5.78 -7.49 27.34
CA LYS A 180 -4.51 -7.38 28.08
C LYS A 180 -3.33 -8.08 27.40
N ARG A 181 -3.58 -9.09 26.56
CA ARG A 181 -2.54 -9.87 25.86
C ARG A 181 -2.20 -9.32 24.48
N ILE A 182 -3.02 -8.41 23.92
CA ILE A 182 -2.85 -7.94 22.53
C ILE A 182 -1.50 -7.26 22.31
N LYS A 183 -1.06 -6.36 23.21
CA LYS A 183 0.22 -5.66 23.06
C LYS A 183 1.41 -6.62 23.09
N VAL A 184 1.39 -7.57 24.03
CA VAL A 184 2.42 -8.60 24.18
C VAL A 184 2.43 -9.51 22.96
N PHE A 185 1.26 -9.96 22.51
CA PHE A 185 1.11 -10.75 21.29
C PHE A 185 1.71 -10.04 20.08
N LEU A 186 1.38 -8.76 19.84
CA LEU A 186 1.93 -8.02 18.70
C LEU A 186 3.44 -7.84 18.79
N ALA A 187 3.99 -7.58 19.98
CA ALA A 187 5.43 -7.45 20.18
C ALA A 187 6.16 -8.77 19.90
N VAL A 188 5.69 -9.86 20.52
CA VAL A 188 6.24 -11.21 20.33
C VAL A 188 6.08 -11.67 18.89
N PHE A 189 4.89 -11.51 18.30
CA PHE A 189 4.63 -11.84 16.90
C PHE A 189 5.55 -11.06 15.96
N THR A 190 5.72 -9.75 16.15
CA THR A 190 6.62 -8.94 15.31
C THR A 190 8.05 -9.47 15.37
N LEU A 191 8.58 -9.70 16.57
CA LEU A 191 9.96 -10.16 16.75
C LEU A 191 10.18 -11.56 16.17
N LEU A 192 9.29 -12.51 16.52
CA LEU A 192 9.39 -13.89 16.03
C LEU A 192 9.18 -13.96 14.52
N TYR A 193 8.20 -13.25 13.98
CA TYR A 193 7.92 -13.23 12.55
C TYR A 193 9.06 -12.59 11.76
N PHE A 194 9.65 -11.49 12.26
CA PHE A 194 10.82 -10.88 11.65
C PHE A 194 12.01 -11.86 11.61
N ALA A 195 12.28 -12.55 12.73
CA ALA A 195 13.33 -13.57 12.78
C ALA A 195 13.05 -14.74 11.81
N LEU A 196 11.80 -15.24 11.76
CA LEU A 196 11.40 -16.31 10.85
C LEU A 196 11.48 -15.90 9.38
N TYR A 197 11.08 -14.68 9.04
CA TYR A 197 11.11 -14.13 7.68
C TYR A 197 12.53 -14.15 7.09
N PHE A 198 13.54 -13.81 7.90
CA PHE A 198 14.95 -13.85 7.49
C PHE A 198 15.65 -15.18 7.79
N SER A 199 14.96 -16.13 8.42
CA SER A 199 15.50 -17.47 8.66
C SER A 199 15.50 -18.31 7.38
N LYS A 200 16.41 -19.27 7.30
CA LYS A 200 16.37 -20.32 6.25
C LYS A 200 15.33 -21.41 6.55
N VAL A 201 14.71 -21.40 7.73
CA VAL A 201 13.77 -22.44 8.18
C VAL A 201 12.44 -22.35 7.45
N VAL A 202 11.97 -21.12 7.17
CA VAL A 202 10.67 -20.87 6.51
C VAL A 202 10.86 -19.95 5.30
N PRO A 203 11.52 -20.43 4.22
CA PRO A 203 11.86 -19.59 3.06
C PRO A 203 10.62 -19.07 2.32
N LEU A 204 9.49 -19.76 2.45
CA LEU A 204 8.16 -19.36 1.96
C LEU A 204 7.86 -17.88 2.24
N LEU A 205 8.14 -17.40 3.45
CA LEU A 205 7.77 -16.05 3.88
C LEU A 205 8.48 -15.00 3.02
N ARG A 206 9.76 -15.22 2.72
CA ARG A 206 10.55 -14.34 1.85
C ARG A 206 10.21 -14.54 0.38
N ASN A 207 10.10 -15.78 -0.07
CA ASN A 207 9.81 -16.11 -1.48
C ASN A 207 8.49 -15.51 -1.96
N TYR A 208 7.51 -15.37 -1.07
CA TYR A 208 6.19 -14.82 -1.38
C TYR A 208 5.94 -13.46 -0.73
N SER A 209 6.99 -12.73 -0.34
CA SER A 209 6.89 -11.33 0.12
C SER A 209 5.89 -11.13 1.27
N MET A 210 5.85 -12.08 2.21
CA MET A 210 4.92 -12.08 3.34
C MET A 210 5.37 -11.12 4.44
N PHE A 211 5.29 -9.82 4.19
CA PHE A 211 5.86 -8.73 5.00
C PHE A 211 5.04 -8.37 6.27
N PHE A 212 4.43 -9.33 6.97
CA PHE A 212 3.50 -9.08 8.09
C PHE A 212 4.11 -8.28 9.27
N PHE A 213 5.43 -8.30 9.45
CA PHE A 213 6.10 -7.55 10.51
C PHE A 213 5.92 -6.02 10.39
N TYR A 214 5.79 -5.47 9.18
CA TYR A 214 5.47 -4.05 8.99
C TYR A 214 4.08 -3.71 9.54
N PHE A 215 3.09 -4.58 9.30
CA PHE A 215 1.73 -4.40 9.78
C PHE A 215 1.67 -4.51 11.31
N SER A 216 2.24 -5.58 11.87
CA SER A 216 2.15 -5.84 13.31
C SER A 216 2.91 -4.83 14.15
N PHE A 217 4.11 -4.42 13.73
CA PHE A 217 4.89 -3.39 14.42
C PHE A 217 4.16 -2.05 14.43
N SER A 218 3.72 -1.60 13.25
CA SER A 218 3.02 -0.33 13.12
C SER A 218 1.65 -0.36 13.80
N GLY A 219 0.98 -1.51 13.83
CA GLY A 219 -0.22 -1.73 14.64
C GLY A 219 0.03 -1.61 16.15
N LEU A 220 1.14 -2.15 16.65
CA LEU A 220 1.59 -1.95 18.02
C LEU A 220 1.81 -0.46 18.30
N CYS A 221 2.50 0.26 17.39
CA CYS A 221 2.64 1.72 17.45
C CYS A 221 1.27 2.42 17.58
N GLY A 222 0.30 2.04 16.75
CA GLY A 222 -1.07 2.57 16.80
C GLY A 222 -1.76 2.41 18.15
N ILE A 223 -1.50 1.31 18.86
CA ILE A 223 -2.04 1.05 20.20
C ILE A 223 -1.28 1.86 21.27
N ILE A 224 0.05 1.83 21.28
CA ILE A 224 0.84 2.50 22.33
C ILE A 224 0.69 4.03 22.26
N MET A 225 0.44 4.58 21.07
CA MET A 225 0.13 6.00 20.87
C MET A 225 -1.20 6.45 21.48
N LEU A 226 -2.02 5.53 22.02
CA LEU A 226 -3.16 5.89 22.86
C LEU A 226 -2.76 6.34 24.28
N SER A 227 -1.50 6.11 24.68
CA SER A 227 -0.93 6.62 25.93
C SER A 227 -0.31 8.00 25.71
N SER A 228 -0.73 8.99 26.49
CA SER A 228 -0.19 10.36 26.42
C SER A 228 1.31 10.42 26.73
N THR A 229 1.80 9.56 27.64
CA THR A 229 3.24 9.47 27.97
C THR A 229 4.06 9.05 26.76
N VAL A 230 3.62 8.00 26.04
CA VAL A 230 4.31 7.51 24.83
C VAL A 230 4.19 8.51 23.70
N GLN A 231 3.00 9.08 23.51
CA GLN A 231 2.77 10.13 22.52
C GLN A 231 3.73 11.31 22.71
N ASN A 232 3.87 11.82 23.94
CA ASN A 232 4.79 12.90 24.25
C ASN A 232 6.25 12.52 23.99
N LEU A 233 6.65 11.29 24.35
CA LEU A 233 8.00 10.78 24.10
C LEU A 233 8.32 10.73 22.60
N VAL A 234 7.45 10.12 21.79
CA VAL A 234 7.65 10.01 20.32
C VAL A 234 7.69 11.40 19.68
N LEU A 235 6.82 12.31 20.11
CA LEU A 235 6.77 13.68 19.57
C LEU A 235 8.01 14.52 19.90
N LYS A 236 8.79 14.20 20.95
CA LYS A 236 10.10 14.82 21.19
C LYS A 236 11.08 14.57 20.04
N PHE A 237 10.98 13.42 19.38
CA PHE A 237 11.85 13.01 18.27
C PHE A 237 11.24 13.26 16.89
N LYS A 238 10.17 14.05 16.78
CA LYS A 238 9.43 14.25 15.52
C LYS A 238 10.32 14.75 14.36
N TYR A 239 11.19 15.73 14.59
CA TYR A 239 12.01 16.31 13.52
C TYR A 239 13.13 15.35 13.08
N PRO A 240 13.90 14.71 14.00
CA PRO A 240 14.84 13.66 13.61
C PRO A 240 14.19 12.52 12.83
N LEU A 241 13.00 12.05 13.25
CA LEU A 241 12.27 10.99 12.56
C LEU A 241 11.86 11.39 11.14
N LEU A 242 11.27 12.59 10.97
CA LEU A 242 10.86 13.10 9.66
C LEU A 242 12.07 13.38 8.76
N PHE A 243 13.16 13.89 9.31
CA PHE A 243 14.40 14.13 8.57
C PHE A 243 15.02 12.80 8.10
N THR A 244 15.11 11.81 8.99
CA THR A 244 15.57 10.46 8.65
C THR A 244 14.68 9.82 7.58
N PHE A 245 13.37 10.01 7.66
CA PHE A 245 12.42 9.56 6.65
C PHE A 245 12.66 10.21 5.28
N LEU A 246 12.91 11.52 5.24
CA LEU A 246 13.25 12.21 4.00
C LEU A 246 14.58 11.70 3.42
N ILE A 247 15.64 11.57 4.24
CA ILE A 247 16.91 10.98 3.79
C ILE A 247 16.68 9.56 3.26
N TYR A 248 15.87 8.76 3.94
CA TYR A 248 15.58 7.38 3.55
C TYR A 248 14.95 7.24 2.16
N PHE A 249 14.04 8.16 1.80
CA PHE A 249 13.36 8.15 0.51
C PHE A 249 14.14 8.88 -0.60
N PHE A 250 14.83 9.97 -0.28
CA PHE A 250 15.49 10.81 -1.29
C PHE A 250 16.97 10.50 -1.50
N THR A 251 17.55 9.57 -0.74
CA THR A 251 18.94 9.15 -0.89
C THR A 251 19.08 7.63 -0.87
N SER A 252 20.20 7.12 -1.40
CA SER A 252 20.54 5.70 -1.35
C SER A 252 21.32 5.31 -0.10
N ILE A 253 21.64 6.25 0.82
CA ILE A 253 22.61 6.06 1.91
C ILE A 253 22.32 4.83 2.77
N PHE A 254 21.06 4.57 3.12
CA PHE A 254 20.71 3.41 3.93
C PHE A 254 20.78 2.11 3.14
N ARG A 255 20.37 2.12 1.86
CA ARG A 255 20.38 0.90 1.04
C ARG A 255 21.80 0.52 0.62
N SER A 256 22.68 1.49 0.41
CA SER A 256 24.08 1.24 0.05
C SER A 256 24.94 0.80 1.24
N ASN A 257 24.58 1.18 2.47
CA ASN A 257 25.39 0.89 3.67
C ASN A 257 24.80 -0.18 4.60
N LEU A 258 23.53 -0.56 4.45
CA LEU A 258 22.90 -1.60 5.29
C LEU A 258 22.68 -2.89 4.52
N LEU A 259 22.98 -4.00 5.18
CA LEU A 259 22.53 -5.33 4.75
C LEU A 259 21.00 -5.44 4.81
N ASP A 260 20.46 -6.49 4.20
CA ASP A 260 19.01 -6.68 4.03
C ASP A 260 18.23 -6.68 5.36
N ILE A 261 18.72 -7.42 6.37
CA ILE A 261 18.10 -7.49 7.71
C ILE A 261 18.06 -6.12 8.40
N PRO A 262 19.19 -5.42 8.65
CA PRO A 262 19.15 -4.11 9.30
C PRO A 262 18.40 -3.05 8.48
N TYR A 263 18.38 -3.16 7.15
CA TYR A 263 17.60 -2.27 6.28
C TYR A 263 16.08 -2.42 6.50
N HIS A 264 15.58 -3.66 6.56
CA HIS A 264 14.18 -3.95 6.86
C HIS A 264 13.82 -3.63 8.32
N MET A 265 14.73 -3.86 9.26
CA MET A 265 14.55 -3.48 10.66
C MET A 265 14.41 -1.95 10.81
N LEU A 266 15.32 -1.19 10.22
CA LEU A 266 15.29 0.27 10.23
C LEU A 266 13.99 0.79 9.65
N SER A 267 13.60 0.32 8.46
CA SER A 267 12.38 0.79 7.79
C SER A 267 11.11 0.42 8.55
N MET A 268 11.01 -0.80 9.10
CA MET A 268 9.87 -1.20 9.94
C MET A 268 9.69 -0.24 11.12
N VAL A 269 10.79 0.07 11.83
CA VAL A 269 10.76 0.98 12.98
C VAL A 269 10.45 2.41 12.55
N LEU A 270 11.18 2.92 11.56
CA LEU A 270 11.04 4.28 11.05
C LEU A 270 9.62 4.56 10.57
N PHE A 271 9.03 3.64 9.79
CA PHE A 271 7.69 3.79 9.22
C PHE A 271 6.61 3.82 10.29
N GLY A 272 6.64 2.88 11.24
CA GLY A 272 5.69 2.87 12.36
C GLY A 272 5.75 4.15 13.20
N LEU A 273 6.95 4.67 13.47
CA LEU A 273 7.15 5.90 14.24
C LEU A 273 6.77 7.17 13.44
N VAL A 274 7.07 7.23 12.15
CA VAL A 274 6.68 8.36 11.28
C VAL A 274 5.15 8.44 11.15
N ILE A 275 4.47 7.30 10.94
CA ILE A 275 2.99 7.26 10.96
C ILE A 275 2.47 7.73 12.31
N SER A 276 3.10 7.30 13.40
CA SER A 276 2.75 7.74 14.76
C SER A 276 2.84 9.26 14.89
N VAL A 277 3.94 9.88 14.45
CA VAL A 277 4.12 11.35 14.45
C VAL A 277 3.07 12.04 13.58
N LEU A 278 2.90 11.59 12.33
CA LEU A 278 1.98 12.19 11.37
C LEU A 278 0.52 12.06 11.79
N SER A 279 0.15 11.06 12.59
CA SER A 279 -1.23 10.87 13.05
C SER A 279 -1.69 11.85 14.16
N GLN A 280 -0.81 12.70 14.71
CA GLN A 280 -1.12 13.50 15.90
C GLN A 280 -1.63 14.91 15.61
N LYS A 281 -0.85 15.70 14.85
CA LYS A 281 -1.15 17.11 14.57
C LYS A 281 -1.28 17.34 13.08
N LYS A 282 -2.30 18.09 12.68
CA LYS A 282 -2.48 18.51 11.28
C LYS A 282 -1.25 19.23 10.77
N ASN A 283 -0.83 18.85 9.56
CA ASN A 283 0.21 19.52 8.79
C ASN A 283 -0.41 19.98 7.47
N ILE A 284 -0.30 21.27 7.16
CA ILE A 284 -0.92 21.87 5.97
C ILE A 284 -0.41 21.22 4.66
N LEU A 285 0.83 20.69 4.68
CA LEU A 285 1.44 20.01 3.55
C LEU A 285 0.86 18.62 3.28
N LEU A 286 0.17 17.99 4.24
CA LEU A 286 -0.37 16.62 4.09
C LEU A 286 -1.87 16.53 4.39
N ASP A 287 -2.47 17.55 5.00
CA ASP A 287 -3.88 17.62 5.34
C ASP A 287 -4.51 18.91 4.80
N ASN A 288 -4.50 19.04 3.47
CA ASN A 288 -5.23 20.08 2.72
C ASN A 288 -6.30 19.44 1.82
N VAL A 289 -7.20 20.26 1.28
CA VAL A 289 -8.35 19.78 0.48
C VAL A 289 -7.91 18.94 -0.72
N VAL A 290 -6.87 19.36 -1.44
CA VAL A 290 -6.36 18.70 -2.64
C VAL A 290 -5.75 17.34 -2.30
N LEU A 291 -4.80 17.29 -1.37
CA LEU A 291 -4.15 16.03 -0.98
C LEU A 291 -5.10 15.07 -0.28
N ASN A 292 -6.10 15.58 0.43
CA ASN A 292 -7.14 14.74 1.01
C ASN A 292 -8.02 14.11 -0.07
N TYR A 293 -8.36 14.86 -1.12
CA TYR A 293 -9.09 14.33 -2.26
C TYR A 293 -8.26 13.27 -3.00
N LEU A 294 -7.03 13.62 -3.37
CA LEU A 294 -6.12 12.70 -4.06
C LEU A 294 -5.81 11.46 -3.22
N GLY A 295 -5.66 11.64 -1.91
CA GLY A 295 -5.48 10.56 -0.93
C GLY A 295 -6.71 9.65 -0.82
N LYS A 296 -7.91 10.18 -1.03
CA LYS A 296 -9.16 9.40 -1.06
C LYS A 296 -9.21 8.46 -2.26
N ILE A 297 -8.74 8.93 -3.42
CA ILE A 297 -8.69 8.16 -4.68
C ILE A 297 -7.36 7.41 -4.89
N SER A 298 -6.44 7.48 -3.91
CA SER A 298 -5.11 6.84 -3.99
C SER A 298 -5.14 5.34 -4.28
N TYR A 299 -6.20 4.64 -3.84
CA TYR A 299 -6.40 3.24 -4.17
C TYR A 299 -6.59 3.06 -5.68
N GLY A 300 -7.44 3.88 -6.31
CA GLY A 300 -7.57 3.92 -7.77
C GLY A 300 -6.26 4.25 -8.48
N ILE A 301 -5.51 5.25 -7.98
CA ILE A 301 -4.21 5.61 -8.56
C ILE A 301 -3.26 4.40 -8.55
N TYR A 302 -3.17 3.70 -7.42
CA TYR A 302 -2.37 2.48 -7.28
C TYR A 302 -2.89 1.34 -8.17
N MET A 303 -4.19 1.18 -8.36
CA MET A 303 -4.74 0.05 -9.12
C MET A 303 -4.67 0.26 -10.64
N TYR A 304 -4.85 1.50 -11.11
CA TYR A 304 -4.95 1.80 -12.54
C TYR A 304 -3.61 2.13 -13.22
N HIS A 305 -2.57 2.51 -12.48
CA HIS A 305 -1.33 3.00 -13.10
C HIS A 305 -0.71 1.98 -14.07
N ALA A 306 -0.74 0.68 -13.76
CA ALA A 306 -0.24 -0.35 -14.67
C ALA A 306 -1.03 -0.45 -15.98
N ILE A 307 -2.36 -0.28 -15.93
CA ILE A 307 -3.21 -0.24 -17.13
C ILE A 307 -2.88 1.00 -17.97
N VAL A 308 -2.73 2.15 -17.32
CA VAL A 308 -2.39 3.41 -17.99
C VAL A 308 -1.00 3.36 -18.60
N MET A 309 0.00 2.79 -17.92
CA MET A 309 1.34 2.58 -18.46
C MET A 309 1.30 1.72 -19.73
N GLN A 310 0.53 0.63 -19.73
CA GLN A 310 0.37 -0.21 -20.92
C GLN A 310 -0.24 0.58 -22.10
N PHE A 311 -1.30 1.36 -21.84
CA PHE A 311 -1.94 2.20 -22.85
C PHE A 311 -0.99 3.28 -23.39
N VAL A 312 -0.34 4.04 -22.51
CA VAL A 312 0.58 5.11 -22.91
C VAL A 312 1.81 4.53 -23.62
N GLY A 313 2.39 3.46 -23.09
CA GLY A 313 3.49 2.75 -23.74
C GLY A 313 3.17 2.31 -25.16
N PHE A 314 1.96 1.80 -25.39
CA PHE A 314 1.49 1.45 -26.72
C PHE A 314 1.42 2.67 -27.67
N LEU A 315 0.90 3.81 -27.18
CA LEU A 315 0.87 5.05 -27.97
C LEU A 315 2.28 5.49 -28.37
N PHE A 316 3.22 5.39 -27.43
CA PHE A 316 4.61 5.78 -27.66
C PHE A 316 5.31 4.87 -28.66
N LEU A 317 5.16 3.54 -28.52
CA LEU A 317 5.76 2.57 -29.44
C LEU A 317 5.20 2.69 -30.86
N LYS A 318 3.89 2.92 -31.02
CA LYS A 318 3.23 2.88 -32.34
C LYS A 318 3.25 4.21 -33.08
N PHE A 319 3.10 5.32 -32.36
CA PHE A 319 2.90 6.64 -32.95
C PHE A 319 4.05 7.60 -32.65
N LEU A 320 4.43 7.76 -31.37
CA LEU A 320 5.36 8.83 -30.99
C LEU A 320 6.83 8.50 -31.27
N ASN A 321 7.21 7.22 -31.41
CA ASN A 321 8.55 6.85 -31.88
C ASN A 321 8.82 7.26 -33.35
N LYS A 322 7.78 7.68 -34.09
CA LYS A 322 7.92 8.23 -35.45
C LYS A 322 8.16 9.75 -35.45
N ILE A 323 8.02 10.40 -34.31
CA ILE A 323 8.23 11.84 -34.13
C ILE A 323 9.62 12.03 -33.51
N TYR A 324 10.45 12.88 -34.11
CA TYR A 324 11.77 13.24 -33.55
C TYR A 324 11.59 14.17 -32.34
N LEU A 325 11.34 13.59 -31.17
CA LEU A 325 11.35 14.29 -29.88
C LEU A 325 12.74 14.18 -29.25
N SER A 326 13.16 15.22 -28.51
CA SER A 326 14.35 15.11 -27.66
C SER A 326 14.09 14.18 -26.48
N TYR A 327 15.15 13.55 -25.98
CA TYR A 327 15.09 12.59 -24.86
C TYR A 327 14.34 13.16 -23.64
N SER A 328 14.62 14.41 -23.28
CA SER A 328 13.98 15.07 -22.14
C SER A 328 12.50 15.35 -22.36
N ILE A 329 12.10 15.76 -23.57
CA ILE A 329 10.68 16.00 -23.89
C ILE A 329 9.90 14.69 -23.85
N TYR A 330 10.49 13.60 -24.33
CA TYR A 330 9.91 12.27 -24.28
C TYR A 330 9.55 11.87 -22.84
N ILE A 331 10.53 11.98 -21.94
CA ILE A 331 10.36 11.68 -20.51
C ILE A 331 9.31 12.59 -19.86
N VAL A 332 9.35 13.90 -20.10
CA VAL A 332 8.35 14.81 -19.51
C VAL A 332 6.94 14.44 -19.98
N LEU A 333 6.80 14.13 -21.28
CA LEU A 333 5.50 13.81 -21.88
C LEU A 333 4.94 12.48 -21.35
N GLU A 334 5.74 11.40 -21.33
CA GLU A 334 5.27 10.09 -20.87
C GLU A 334 4.81 10.14 -19.40
N ASN A 335 5.57 10.82 -18.53
CA ASN A 335 5.27 10.91 -17.10
C ASN A 335 4.02 11.74 -16.85
N THR A 336 3.91 12.87 -17.56
CA THR A 336 2.73 13.74 -17.46
C THR A 336 1.48 13.00 -17.91
N LEU A 337 1.53 12.29 -19.05
CA LEU A 337 0.40 11.51 -19.55
C LEU A 337 0.00 10.40 -18.57
N ILE A 338 0.97 9.63 -18.07
CA ILE A 338 0.68 8.52 -17.15
C ILE A 338 0.07 9.02 -15.85
N ILE A 339 0.65 10.04 -15.21
CA ILE A 339 0.14 10.58 -13.96
C ILE A 339 -1.24 11.20 -14.16
N LEU A 340 -1.41 12.03 -15.20
CA LEU A 340 -2.68 12.71 -15.46
C LEU A 340 -3.81 11.72 -15.77
N ILE A 341 -3.58 10.79 -16.71
CA ILE A 341 -4.58 9.79 -17.10
C ILE A 341 -4.90 8.87 -15.92
N THR A 342 -3.90 8.48 -15.12
CA THR A 342 -4.12 7.66 -13.91
C THR A 342 -4.99 8.38 -12.88
N VAL A 343 -4.70 9.66 -12.61
CA VAL A 343 -5.50 10.46 -11.65
C VAL A 343 -6.93 10.66 -12.16
N LEU A 344 -7.11 10.94 -13.45
CA LEU A 344 -8.44 11.08 -14.06
C LEU A 344 -9.23 9.76 -14.01
N LEU A 345 -8.60 8.65 -14.39
CA LEU A 345 -9.23 7.33 -14.35
C LEU A 345 -9.60 6.93 -12.91
N ALA A 346 -8.71 7.17 -11.95
CA ALA A 346 -8.98 6.97 -10.53
C ALA A 346 -10.12 7.86 -10.02
N HIS A 347 -10.18 9.13 -10.46
CA HIS A 347 -11.30 10.03 -10.14
C HIS A 347 -12.63 9.47 -10.63
N PHE A 348 -12.70 9.08 -11.90
CA PHE A 348 -13.95 8.60 -12.52
C PHE A 348 -14.38 7.25 -11.96
N SER A 349 -13.45 6.31 -11.78
CA SER A 349 -13.70 5.06 -11.05
C SER A 349 -14.23 5.34 -9.66
N PHE A 350 -13.57 6.21 -8.89
CA PHE A 350 -13.99 6.50 -7.54
C PHE A 350 -15.43 7.05 -7.51
N LYS A 351 -15.73 8.00 -8.40
CA LYS A 351 -17.03 8.69 -8.45
C LYS A 351 -18.17 7.77 -8.91
N TYR A 352 -17.97 6.99 -9.96
CA TYR A 352 -19.04 6.27 -10.64
C TYR A 352 -19.09 4.77 -10.33
N TYR A 353 -17.96 4.15 -9.98
CA TYR A 353 -17.89 2.73 -9.69
C TYR A 353 -17.72 2.45 -8.19
N GLU A 354 -16.62 2.90 -7.58
CA GLU A 354 -16.30 2.55 -6.18
C GLU A 354 -17.29 3.14 -5.18
N THR A 355 -17.73 4.40 -5.39
CA THR A 355 -18.65 5.09 -4.47
C THR A 355 -19.98 4.33 -4.29
N TYR A 356 -20.45 3.60 -5.31
CA TYR A 356 -21.64 2.75 -5.20
C TYR A 356 -21.48 1.73 -4.05
N PHE A 357 -20.41 0.94 -4.08
CA PHE A 357 -20.12 -0.06 -3.06
C PHE A 357 -19.78 0.57 -1.70
N LEU A 358 -19.05 1.69 -1.69
CA LEU A 358 -18.70 2.38 -0.46
C LEU A 358 -19.92 2.91 0.31
N LYS A 359 -20.99 3.32 -0.40
CA LYS A 359 -22.25 3.75 0.23
C LYS A 359 -22.97 2.62 0.95
N LEU A 360 -22.82 1.36 0.50
CA LEU A 360 -23.42 0.19 1.13
C LEU A 360 -22.85 -0.09 2.53
N LYS A 361 -21.68 0.46 2.87
CA LYS A 361 -21.08 0.31 4.21
C LYS A 361 -21.94 0.86 5.33
N LYS A 362 -22.83 1.83 5.06
CA LYS A 362 -23.74 2.37 6.09
C LYS A 362 -24.71 1.33 6.66
N LYS A 363 -24.87 0.17 5.98
CA LYS A 363 -25.74 -0.93 6.40
C LYS A 363 -25.08 -1.89 7.40
N PHE A 364 -23.78 -1.72 7.71
CA PHE A 364 -22.97 -2.64 8.54
C PHE A 364 -22.03 -1.89 9.49
#